data_AF-A0A845YQE0-F1
#
_entry.id   AF-A0A845YQE0-F1
#
_cell.length_a   1.000
_cell.length_b   1.000
_cell.length_c   1.000
_cell.angle_alpha   90.00
_cell.angle_beta   90.00
_cell.angle_gamma   90.00
#
_symmetry.space_group_name_H-M   'P 1'
#
loop_
_entity.id
_entity.type
_entity.pdbx_description
1 polymer ?
#
loop_
_entity_poly.entity_id
_entity_poly.type
_entity_poly.pdbx_seq_one_letter_code
_entity_poly.pdbx_strand_id
1 'polypeptide(L)' 'MVTYGDGLANVNIGELLSFHKEHGKLATVTAIRPMSRYGELDIDAEARVRFFGEKRQTET' A
#
# COMPACT_ATOMS: atom_id res chain seq x y z
N MET A 1 -6.89 -8.53 -8.78
CA MET A 1 -5.55 -7.97 -8.53
C MET A 1 -5.29 -6.90 -9.57
N VAL A 2 -4.77 -5.74 -9.17
CA VAL A 2 -4.56 -4.59 -10.07
C VAL A 2 -3.14 -4.06 -9.90
N THR A 3 -2.56 -3.53 -10.96
CA THR A 3 -1.27 -2.81 -10.96
C THR A 3 -1.35 -1.68 -11.99
N TYR A 4 -0.52 -0.66 -11.82
CA TYR A 4 -0.32 0.36 -12.85
C TYR A 4 0.34 -0.26 -14.08
N GLY A 5 -0.06 0.18 -15.28
CA GLY A 5 0.46 -0.35 -16.55
C GLY A 5 1.94 -0.02 -16.80
N ASP A 6 2.46 0.98 -16.10
CA ASP A 6 3.85 1.45 -16.09
C ASP A 6 4.59 1.06 -14.80
N GLY A 7 3.95 0.29 -13.91
CA GLY A 7 4.54 -0.15 -12.65
C GLY A 7 5.53 -1.31 -12.85
N LEU A 8 6.75 -1.14 -12.31
CA LEU A 8 7.74 -2.22 -12.22
C LEU A 8 8.05 -2.50 -10.74
N ALA A 9 7.84 -3.74 -10.30
CA ALA A 9 8.13 -4.17 -8.95
C ALA A 9 8.54 -5.64 -8.90
N ASN A 10 9.35 -6.00 -7.90
CA ASN A 10 9.68 -7.39 -7.60
C ASN A 10 8.82 -7.88 -6.43
N VAL A 11 7.62 -8.39 -6.72
CA VAL A 11 6.63 -8.81 -5.71
C VAL A 11 6.29 -10.28 -5.91
N ASN A 12 6.36 -11.06 -4.82
CA ASN A 12 5.85 -12.43 -4.83
C ASN A 12 4.32 -12.43 -4.77
N ILE A 13 3.68 -12.77 -5.89
CA ILE A 13 2.22 -12.77 -6.01
C ILE A 13 1.55 -13.85 -5.15
N GLY A 14 2.22 -15.01 -4.96
CA GLY A 14 1.68 -16.09 -4.15
C GLY A 14 1.56 -15.69 -2.68
N GLU A 15 2.63 -15.12 -2.12
CA GLU A 15 2.66 -14.61 -0.75
C GLU A 15 1.68 -13.45 -0.55
N LEU A 16 1.60 -12.52 -1.51
CA LEU A 16 0.65 -11.41 -1.46
C LEU A 16 -0.80 -11.89 -1.40
N LEU A 17 -1.14 -12.92 -2.19
CA LEU A 17 -2.48 -13.49 -2.22
C LEU A 17 -2.81 -14.26 -0.93
N SER A 18 -1.85 -15.04 -0.40
CA SER A 18 -2.00 -15.74 0.88
C SER A 18 -2.22 -14.74 2.02
N PHE A 19 -1.38 -13.70 2.10
CA PHE A 19 -1.52 -12.61 3.07
C PHE A 19 -2.91 -11.96 2.98
N HIS A 20 -3.39 -11.61 1.77
CA HIS A 20 -4.71 -10.99 1.62
C HIS A 20 -5.84 -11.90 2.14
N LYS A 21 -5.81 -13.20 1.79
CA LYS A 21 -6.82 -14.18 2.22
C LYS A 21 -6.81 -14.40 3.73
N GLU A 22 -5.64 -14.54 4.33
CA GLU A 22 -5.48 -14.74 5.77
C GLU A 22 -5.88 -13.49 6.56
N HIS A 23 -5.59 -12.30 6.04
CA HIS A 23 -5.89 -11.04 6.70
C HIS A 23 -7.39 -10.67 6.61
N GLY A 24 -8.09 -11.11 5.56
CA GLY A 24 -9.56 -10.96 5.46
C GLY A 24 -10.05 -9.51 5.37
N LYS A 25 -9.21 -8.60 4.88
CA LYS A 25 -9.57 -7.19 4.66
C LYS A 25 -10.14 -6.97 3.27
N LEU A 26 -10.81 -5.83 3.06
CA LEU A 26 -11.42 -5.47 1.78
C LEU A 26 -10.41 -5.44 0.61
N ALA A 27 -9.19 -4.99 0.87
CA ALA A 27 -8.12 -4.91 -0.11
C ALA A 27 -6.75 -5.01 0.57
N THR A 28 -5.75 -5.41 -0.21
CA THR A 28 -4.34 -5.35 0.15
C THR A 28 -3.62 -4.47 -0.87
N VAL A 29 -2.81 -3.53 -0.39
CA VAL A 29 -1.97 -2.67 -1.21
C VAL A 29 -0.50 -2.93 -0.89
N THR A 30 0.35 -2.92 -1.91
CA THR A 30 1.81 -2.97 -1.72
C THR A 30 2.33 -1.54 -1.66
N ALA A 31 2.98 -1.18 -0.56
CA ALA A 31 3.51 0.16 -0.36
C ALA A 31 5.04 0.14 -0.21
N ILE A 32 5.67 1.25 -0.54
CA ILE A 32 7.08 1.53 -0.22
C ILE A 32 7.15 2.62 0.85
N ARG A 33 8.32 2.84 1.46
CA ARG A 33 8.58 3.97 2.38
C ARG A 33 9.46 5.04 1.70
N PRO A 34 8.90 5.88 0.82
CA PRO A 34 9.64 6.92 0.11
C PRO A 34 9.80 8.16 0.99
N MET A 35 10.89 8.92 0.82
CA MET A 35 11.21 10.02 1.73
C MET A 35 10.24 11.22 1.67
N SER A 36 9.62 11.60 0.54
CA SER A 36 8.60 12.68 0.50
C SER A 36 8.08 12.99 -0.93
N ARG A 37 7.28 12.11 -1.56
CA ARG A 37 6.62 12.49 -2.85
C ARG A 37 5.35 11.73 -3.21
N TYR A 38 4.81 10.90 -2.31
CA TYR A 38 3.66 10.02 -2.58
C TYR A 38 2.62 10.15 -1.47
N GLY A 39 1.43 9.56 -1.70
CA GLY A 39 0.40 9.45 -0.66
C GLY A 39 0.92 8.71 0.57
N GLU A 40 0.38 9.07 1.72
CA GLU A 40 0.74 8.56 3.03
C GLU A 40 -0.22 7.44 3.45
N LEU A 41 0.33 6.36 3.99
CA LEU A 41 -0.41 5.28 4.62
C LEU A 41 0.04 5.19 6.08
N ASP A 42 -0.89 5.36 7.01
CA ASP A 42 -0.66 4.99 8.42
C ASP A 42 -1.00 3.52 8.60
N ILE A 43 0.02 2.71 8.89
CA ILE A 43 -0.07 1.26 9.03
C ILE A 43 0.27 0.89 10.46
N ASP A 44 -0.63 0.16 11.13
CA ASP A 44 -0.38 -0.34 12.49
C ASP A 44 0.55 -1.56 12.53
N ALA A 45 0.82 -2.05 13.75
CA ALA A 45 1.70 -3.20 13.97
C ALA A 45 1.13 -4.50 13.37
N GLU A 46 -0.18 -4.58 13.16
CA GLU A 46 -0.87 -5.71 12.54
C GLU A 46 -1.03 -5.55 11.01
N ALA A 47 -0.29 -4.61 10.40
CA ALA A 47 -0.31 -4.33 8.97
C ALA A 47 -1.68 -3.88 8.42
N ARG A 48 -2.50 -3.21 9.26
CA ARG A 48 -3.78 -2.63 8.85
C ARG A 48 -3.60 -1.15 8.56
N VAL A 49 -4.26 -0.69 7.49
CA VAL A 49 -4.31 0.73 7.15
C VAL A 49 -5.30 1.42 8.07
N ARG A 50 -4.82 2.34 8.91
CA ARG A 50 -5.63 3.19 9.78
C ARG A 50 -6.04 4.50 9.11
N PHE A 51 -5.18 5.01 8.23
CA PHE A 51 -5.40 6.25 7.49
C PHE A 51 -4.70 6.20 6.14
N PHE A 52 -5.30 6.86 5.15
CA PHE A 52 -4.72 7.14 3.84
C PHE A 52 -4.87 8.63 3.55
N GLY A 53 -3.76 9.27 3.17
CA GLY A 53 -3.74 10.66 2.73
C GLY A 53 -3.14 10.77 1.33
N GLU A 54 -3.93 11.24 0.37
CA GLU A 54 -3.38 11.64 -0.94
C GLU A 54 -2.46 12.85 -0.75
N LYS A 55 -1.37 12.95 -1.54
CA LYS A 55 -0.30 13.96 -1.37
C LYS A 55 -0.87 15.30 -0.90
N ARG A 56 -0.43 15.78 0.27
CA ARG A 56 -0.75 17.15 0.69
C ARG A 56 -0.21 18.09 -0.39
N GLN A 57 -1.08 18.88 -1.01
CA GLN A 57 -0.62 20.14 -1.59
C GLN A 57 0.07 20.87 -0.45
N THR A 58 1.30 21.32 -0.65
CA THR A 58 2.02 22.17 0.29
C THR A 58 1.04 23.25 0.78
N GLU A 59 0.60 23.20 2.03
CA GLU A 59 -0.06 24.35 2.63
C GLU A 59 0.95 25.50 2.55
N THR A 60 0.53 26.56 1.87
CA THR A 60 1.32 27.79 1.67
C THR A 60 1.40 28.55 2.99
#